data_AF-A0AAE3NXH3-F1
#
_entry.id   AF-A0AAE3NXH3-F1
#
_cell.length_a   1.000
_cell.length_b   1.000
_cell.length_c   1.000
_cell.angle_alpha   90.00
_cell.angle_beta   90.00
_cell.angle_gamma   90.00
#
_symmetry.space_group_name_H-M   'P 1'
#
loop_
_entity.id
_entity.type
_entity.pdbx_description
1 polymer ?
#
loop_
_entity_poly.entity_id
_entity_poly.type
_entity_poly.pdbx_seq_one_letter_code
_entity_poly.pdbx_strand_id
1 'polypeptide(L)'
;MRRHSDVILGNVIGSNIFNILAILGVTVVIKPIEVSARFREIDTPVMLGAALVLLGALFASKQIGRVLGTLLLSAYAVYMEFLFSTGIAG
;
A
#
# COMPACT_ATOMS: atom_id res chain seq x y z
N MET A 1 16.63 5.85 -20.01
CA MET A 1 15.44 5.99 -19.15
C MET A 1 15.14 4.76 -18.27
N ARG A 2 15.38 3.50 -18.69
CA ARG A 2 15.07 2.28 -17.90
C ARG A 2 15.65 2.24 -16.46
N ARG A 3 16.89 2.70 -16.27
CA ARG A 3 17.55 2.67 -14.95
C ARG A 3 16.83 3.48 -13.86
N HIS A 4 16.21 4.61 -14.21
CA HIS A 4 15.48 5.41 -13.22
C HIS A 4 14.20 4.70 -12.76
N SER A 5 13.49 4.04 -13.67
CA SER A 5 12.24 3.33 -13.33
C SER A 5 12.49 2.18 -12.36
N ASP A 6 13.58 1.42 -12.54
CA ASP A 6 13.92 0.30 -11.65
C ASP A 6 14.31 0.79 -10.24
N VAL A 7 15.05 1.89 -10.14
CA VAL A 7 15.42 2.51 -8.86
C VAL A 7 14.20 3.07 -8.13
N ILE A 8 13.30 3.75 -8.85
CA ILE A 8 12.06 4.30 -8.28
C ILE A 8 11.18 3.15 -7.75
N LEU A 9 11.04 2.06 -8.51
CA LEU A 9 10.27 0.91 -8.10
C LEU A 9 10.89 0.21 -6.89
N GLY A 10 12.21 0.01 -6.89
CA GLY A 10 12.95 -0.55 -5.76
C GLY A 10 12.78 0.27 -4.49
N ASN A 11 12.76 1.60 -4.61
CA ASN A 11 12.48 2.50 -3.49
C ASN A 11 11.04 2.30 -2.96
N VAL A 12 10.02 2.33 -3.82
CA VAL A 12 8.62 2.16 -3.41
C VAL A 12 8.39 0.83 -2.71
N ILE A 13 8.87 -0.27 -3.28
CA ILE A 13 8.73 -1.61 -2.69
C ILE A 13 9.54 -1.70 -1.40
N GLY A 14 10.79 -1.23 -1.42
CA GLY A 14 11.71 -1.28 -0.28
C GLY A 14 11.19 -0.49 0.92
N SER A 15 10.69 0.73 0.72
CA SER A 15 10.12 1.55 1.79
C SER A 15 8.90 0.90 2.44
N ASN A 16 8.01 0.25 1.66
CA ASN A 16 6.85 -0.44 2.22
C ASN A 16 7.25 -1.66 3.06
N ILE A 17 8.18 -2.47 2.55
CA ILE A 17 8.71 -3.63 3.30
C ILE A 17 9.39 -3.17 4.59
N PHE A 18 10.22 -2.12 4.51
CA PHE A 18 10.90 -1.56 5.68
C PHE A 18 9.91 -1.02 6.71
N ASN A 19 8.87 -0.29 6.28
CA ASN A 19 7.86 0.25 7.18
C ASN A 19 7.08 -0.86 7.92
N ILE A 20 6.75 -1.96 7.24
CA ILE A 20 6.02 -3.06 7.88
C ILE A 20 6.94 -3.89 8.79
N LEU A 21 8.11 -4.28 8.31
CA LEU A 21 8.98 -5.20 9.04
C LEU A 21 9.81 -4.51 10.11
N ALA A 22 10.45 -3.39 9.77
CA ALA A 22 11.32 -2.68 10.69
C ALA A 22 10.51 -1.75 11.60
N ILE A 23 9.76 -0.80 11.05
CA ILE A 23 9.06 0.20 11.87
C ILE A 23 7.91 -0.46 12.65
N LEU A 24 6.90 -0.99 11.96
CA LEU A 24 5.73 -1.59 12.61
C LEU A 24 6.11 -2.82 13.45
N GLY A 25 6.95 -3.71 12.92
CA GLY A 25 7.43 -4.89 13.65
C GLY A 25 8.13 -4.54 14.96
N VAL A 26 9.10 -3.63 14.95
CA VAL A 26 9.77 -3.19 16.19
C VAL A 26 8.79 -2.47 17.13
N THR A 27 7.88 -1.66 16.59
CA THR A 27 6.88 -0.94 17.40
C THR A 27 6.00 -1.91 18.17
N VAL A 28 5.51 -2.98 17.54
CA VAL A 28 4.64 -3.99 18.18
C VAL A 28 5.39 -4.81 19.24
N VAL A 29 6.67 -5.10 19.03
CA VAL A 29 7.51 -5.80 20.03
C VAL A 29 7.69 -4.95 21.29
N ILE A 30 7.87 -3.64 21.15
CA ILE A 30 8.05 -2.71 22.27
C ILE A 30 6.71 -2.41 22.94
N LYS A 31 5.68 -2.12 22.15
CA LYS A 31 4.34 -1.77 22.62
C LYS A 31 3.30 -2.51 21.75
N PRO A 32 2.63 -3.54 22.30
CA PRO A 32 1.56 -4.22 21.58
C PRO A 32 0.51 -3.22 21.10
N ILE A 33 0.22 -3.27 19.79
CA ILE A 33 -0.79 -2.42 19.15
C ILE A 33 -2.09 -3.23 19.06
N GLU A 34 -3.17 -2.72 19.64
CA GLU A 34 -4.49 -3.32 19.48
C GLU A 34 -5.00 -3.07 18.05
N VAL A 35 -5.28 -4.17 17.35
CA VAL A 35 -5.77 -4.13 15.97
C VAL A 35 -7.29 -4.03 15.99
N SER A 36 -7.82 -2.89 15.55
CA SER A 36 -9.26 -2.69 15.42
C SER A 36 -9.88 -3.67 14.41
N ALA A 37 -11.17 -3.99 14.59
CA ALA A 37 -11.90 -4.84 13.65
C ALA A 37 -11.87 -4.28 12.23
N ARG A 38 -11.98 -2.95 12.09
CA ARG A 38 -11.85 -2.25 10.82
C ARG A 38 -10.50 -2.47 10.15
N PHE A 39 -9.40 -2.32 10.87
CA PHE A 39 -8.07 -2.53 10.30
C PHE A 39 -7.93 -3.96 9.76
N ARG A 40 -8.53 -4.93 10.45
CA ARG A 40 -8.51 -6.34 10.06
C ARG A 40 -9.41 -6.66 8.87
N GLU A 41 -10.61 -6.10 8.83
CA GLU A 41 -11.65 -6.47 7.86
C GLU A 41 -11.64 -5.60 6.60
N ILE A 42 -11.15 -4.36 6.70
CA ILE A 42 -11.16 -3.40 5.59
C ILE A 42 -9.73 -3.03 5.20
N ASP A 43 -8.96 -2.43 6.11
CA ASP A 43 -7.69 -1.78 5.74
C ASP A 43 -6.67 -2.84 5.26
N THR A 44 -6.56 -3.96 5.97
CA THR A 44 -5.62 -5.04 5.64
C THR A 44 -5.95 -5.71 4.29
N PRO A 45 -7.20 -6.15 4.01
CA PRO A 45 -7.56 -6.71 2.70
C PRO A 45 -7.40 -5.72 1.55
N VAL A 46 -7.73 -4.43 1.75
CA VAL A 46 -7.57 -3.39 0.72
C VAL A 46 -6.11 -3.17 0.39
N MET A 47 -5.24 -3.02 1.41
CA MET A 47 -3.79 -2.89 1.22
C MET A 47 -3.18 -4.12 0.55
N LEU A 48 -3.61 -5.33 0.96
CA LEU A 48 -3.15 -6.57 0.35
C LEU A 48 -3.58 -6.69 -1.11
N GLY A 49 -4.83 -6.34 -1.43
CA GLY A 49 -5.35 -6.29 -2.80
C GLY A 49 -4.54 -5.34 -3.67
N ALA A 50 -4.27 -4.13 -3.19
CA ALA A 50 -3.43 -3.16 -3.90
C ALA A 50 -2.01 -3.68 -4.15
N ALA A 51 -1.41 -4.35 -3.16
CA ALA A 51 -0.09 -4.98 -3.30
C ALA A 51 -0.10 -6.11 -4.34
N LEU A 52 -1.14 -6.95 -4.37
CA LEU A 52 -1.29 -8.03 -5.34
C LEU A 52 -1.49 -7.49 -6.76
N VAL A 53 -2.28 -6.43 -6.94
CA VAL A 53 -2.45 -5.75 -8.23
C VAL A 53 -1.11 -5.20 -8.73
N LEU A 54 -0.35 -4.52 -7.86
CA LEU A 54 0.98 -4.03 -8.18
C LEU A 54 1.93 -5.18 -8.55
N LEU A 55 1.92 -6.27 -7.77
CA LEU A 55 2.76 -7.43 -8.02
C LEU A 55 2.41 -8.09 -9.36
N GLY A 56 1.13 -8.33 -9.63
CA GLY A 56 0.65 -8.89 -10.89
C GLY A 56 0.99 -8.00 -12.07
N ALA A 57 0.87 -6.68 -11.92
CA ALA A 57 1.26 -5.72 -12.94
C ALA A 57 2.77 -5.81 -13.25
N LEU A 58 3.63 -5.95 -12.23
CA LEU A 58 5.08 -6.08 -12.40
C LEU A 58 5.48 -7.40 -13.08
N PHE A 59 4.78 -8.49 -12.80
CA PHE A 59 4.98 -9.77 -13.48
C PHE A 59 4.53 -9.73 -14.95
N ALA A 60 3.38 -9.10 -15.23
CA ALA A 60 2.84 -8.99 -16.58
C ALA A 60 3.61 -7.99 -17.45
N SER A 61 4.02 -6.87 -16.87
CA SER A 61 4.78 -5.81 -17.51
C SER A 61 5.83 -5.33 -16.53
N LYS A 62 7.12 -5.40 -16.90
CA LYS A 62 8.22 -4.88 -16.07
C LYS A 62 8.17 -3.35 -15.85
N GLN A 63 7.07 -2.69 -16.19
CA GLN A 63 6.84 -1.27 -16.10
C GLN A 63 5.39 -0.99 -15.67
N ILE A 64 5.25 -0.08 -14.70
CA ILE A 64 3.96 0.49 -14.32
C ILE A 64 3.65 1.64 -15.28
N GLY A 65 2.69 1.42 -16.18
CA GLY A 65 2.22 2.43 -17.12
C GLY A 65 1.24 3.44 -16.50
N ARG A 66 0.92 4.49 -17.25
CA ARG A 66 -0.02 5.55 -16.81
C ARG A 66 -1.38 5.01 -16.41
N VAL A 67 -1.93 4.03 -17.14
CA VAL A 67 -3.25 3.44 -16.87
C VAL A 67 -3.29 2.80 -15.48
N LEU A 68 -2.31 1.95 -15.16
CA LEU A 68 -2.18 1.30 -13.85
C LEU A 68 -1.95 2.33 -12.73
N GLY A 69 -1.09 3.32 -12.98
CA GLY A 69 -0.87 4.41 -12.03
C GLY A 69 -2.16 5.19 -11.73
N THR A 70 -2.94 5.54 -12.76
CA THR A 70 -4.22 6.24 -12.60
C THR A 70 -5.26 5.38 -11.88
N LEU A 71 -5.33 4.08 -12.17
CA LEU A 71 -6.22 3.14 -11.48
C LEU A 71 -5.91 3.05 -9.97
N LEU A 72 -4.63 2.92 -9.62
CA LEU A 72 -4.21 2.84 -8.22
C LEU A 72 -4.44 4.16 -7.50
N LEU A 73 -4.21 5.29 -8.18
CA LEU A 73 -4.46 6.62 -7.63
C LEU A 73 -5.96 6.87 -7.40
N SER A 74 -6.83 6.46 -8.33
CA SER A 74 -8.28 6.59 -8.15
C SER A 74 -8.78 5.68 -7.04
N ALA A 75 -8.28 4.45 -6.95
CA ALA A 75 -8.59 3.55 -5.83
C ALA A 75 -8.20 4.16 -4.48
N TYR A 76 -7.03 4.80 -4.40
CA TYR A 76 -6.59 5.52 -3.20
C TYR A 76 -7.51 6.69 -2.85
N ALA A 77 -7.91 7.49 -3.84
CA ALA A 77 -8.82 8.62 -3.62
C ALA A 77 -10.20 8.14 -3.10
N VAL A 78 -10.76 7.09 -3.70
CA VAL A 78 -12.03 6.48 -3.26
C VAL A 78 -11.90 5.93 -1.84
N TYR A 79 -10.79 5.26 -1.53
CA TYR A 79 -10.52 4.76 -0.18
C TYR A 79 -10.42 5.90 0.86
N MET A 80 -9.78 7.00 0.50
CA MET A 80 -9.72 8.19 1.35
C MET A 80 -11.10 8.79 1.58
N GLU A 81 -11.90 8.96 0.54
CA GLU A 81 -13.26 9.48 0.65
C GLU A 81 -14.16 8.56 1.50
N PHE A 82 -14.04 7.24 1.32
CA PHE A 82 -14.69 6.26 2.19
C PHE A 82 -14.24 6.42 3.65
N LEU A 83 -12.95 6.59 3.91
CA LEU A 83 -12.42 6.79 5.25
C LEU A 83 -12.94 8.07 5.92
N PHE A 84 -13.01 9.19 5.18
CA PHE A 84 -13.52 10.45 5.68
C PHE A 84 -15.03 10.44 5.90
N SER A 85 -15.80 9.92 4.94
CA SER A 85 -17.27 9.87 5.01
C SER A 85 -17.78 8.95 6.11
N THR A 86 -17.04 7.89 6.45
CA THR A 86 -17.38 7.02 7.58
C THR A 86 -17.12 7.71 8.95
N GLY A 87 -16.57 8.94 8.96
CA GLY A 87 -16.40 9.74 10.18
C GLY A 87 -15.26 9.28 11.10
N ILE A 88 -14.37 8.42 10.61
CA ILE A 88 -13.32 7.77 11.42
C ILE A 88 -11.97 8.52 11.31
N ALA A 89 -11.91 9.56 10.48
CA ALA A 89 -10.74 10.43 10.37
C ALA A 89 -10.73 11.60 11.39
N GLY A 90 -11.68 11.62 12.34
CA GLY A 90 -11.80 12.60 13.41
C GLY A 90 -11.66 11.96 14.79
#